data_AF-Q4H4E9-F1
#
_entry.id   AF-Q4H4E9-F1
#
_cell.length_a   1.000
_cell.length_b   1.000
_cell.length_c   1.000
_cell.angle_alpha   90.00
_cell.angle_beta   90.00
_cell.angle_gamma   90.00
#
_symmetry.space_group_name_H-M   'P 1'
#
loop_
_entity.id
_entity.type
_entity.pdbx_description
1 polymer ?
#
loop_
_entity_poly.entity_id
_entity_poly.type
_entity_poly.pdbx_seq_one_letter_code
_entity_poly.pdbx_strand_id
1 'polypeptide(L)'
;MCLTRYDEKFFDCRKSQIIAYLDSQQVPVIPLFYNSYQSTAEIYRQIFIENKSKWKYSEPSFSDDDLLRKGIRPVRASFPDFSQASDCLKDLLARHKLVFVWGDEYCLPYRKEAFQAIHSTHSLVVTGYDGENKAYYVEDWDGLYGYLPAVHLEAAFDSLSRQMRTLLVLELNDEEMRENKQEDTDLFRKWLQAFEDDYIFYDRVLLDMRDYEENRLISMDHGLRLIAASRHVFSKFLHYIDDAPEEVGLLIRNHQLANHIAAIVRRYIIAKQIDWDGAACKIRQLREQEDDFMRKLKSRYG
;
A
#
# COMPACT_ATOMS: atom_id res chain seq x y z
N MET A 1 11.68 18.16 -6.12
CA MET A 1 10.69 18.24 -5.03
C MET A 1 10.84 16.98 -4.23
N CYS A 2 11.32 17.00 -2.98
CA CYS A 2 11.50 15.77 -2.23
C CYS A 2 10.17 15.31 -1.63
N LEU A 3 9.66 14.15 -2.04
CA LEU A 3 8.42 13.60 -1.48
C LEU A 3 8.63 13.06 -0.05
N THR A 4 7.78 13.46 0.89
CA THR A 4 7.72 12.87 2.24
C THR A 4 7.11 11.47 2.15
N ARG A 5 7.79 10.45 2.70
CA ARG A 5 7.28 9.08 2.71
C ARG A 5 5.95 8.99 3.45
N TYR A 6 4.92 8.50 2.77
CA TYR A 6 3.68 8.05 3.41
C TYR A 6 3.92 6.66 4.01
N ASP A 7 4.33 6.60 5.28
CA ASP A 7 4.69 5.35 5.98
C ASP A 7 3.51 4.70 6.70
N GLU A 8 2.39 4.55 5.98
CA GLU A 8 1.41 3.55 6.35
C GLU A 8 1.77 2.27 5.61
N LYS A 9 2.28 1.27 6.32
CA LYS A 9 2.71 -0.04 5.79
C LYS A 9 1.56 -0.88 5.20
N PHE A 10 0.46 -0.22 4.84
CA PHE A 10 -0.72 -0.74 4.17
C PHE A 10 -0.57 -0.72 2.66
N PHE A 11 -0.06 0.38 2.10
CA PHE A 11 0.03 0.58 0.66
C PHE A 11 1.35 0.04 0.09
N ASP A 12 1.32 -0.37 -1.17
CA ASP A 12 2.53 -0.68 -1.92
C ASP A 12 3.39 0.56 -2.20
N CYS A 13 4.59 0.36 -2.74
CA CYS A 13 5.52 1.44 -3.05
C CYS A 13 4.91 2.50 -3.98
N ARG A 14 4.18 2.08 -5.02
CA ARG A 14 3.57 2.98 -6.01
C ARG A 14 2.49 3.84 -5.37
N LYS A 15 1.55 3.23 -4.64
CA LYS A 15 0.45 3.95 -4.00
C LYS A 15 0.93 4.89 -2.92
N SER A 16 1.90 4.48 -2.09
CA SER A 16 2.48 5.41 -1.13
C SER A 16 3.15 6.59 -1.82
N GLN A 17 3.91 6.38 -2.91
CA GLN A 17 4.52 7.46 -3.69
C GLN A 17 3.47 8.39 -4.31
N ILE A 18 2.35 7.84 -4.82
CA ILE A 18 1.24 8.64 -5.33
C ILE A 18 0.62 9.48 -4.20
N ILE A 19 0.35 8.89 -3.04
CA ILE A 19 -0.20 9.60 -1.87
C ILE A 19 0.73 10.74 -1.46
N ALA A 20 2.03 10.48 -1.38
CA ALA A 20 3.03 11.50 -1.05
C ALA A 20 3.09 12.63 -2.10
N TYR A 21 2.96 12.29 -3.38
CA TYR A 21 2.87 13.29 -4.44
C TYR A 21 1.60 14.14 -4.28
N LEU A 22 0.44 13.52 -4.11
CA LEU A 22 -0.82 14.25 -3.92
C LEU A 22 -0.77 15.16 -2.69
N ASP A 23 -0.21 14.68 -1.57
CA ASP A 23 0.01 15.49 -0.37
C ASP A 23 0.93 16.70 -0.64
N SER A 24 2.01 16.50 -1.42
CA SER A 24 2.89 17.59 -1.84
C SER A 24 2.20 18.63 -2.73
N GLN A 25 1.13 18.22 -3.43
CA GLN A 25 0.28 19.08 -4.24
C GLN A 25 -0.93 19.61 -3.46
N GLN A 26 -0.99 19.39 -2.13
CA GLN A 26 -2.11 19.77 -1.26
C GLN A 26 -3.46 19.14 -1.66
N VAL A 27 -3.42 17.98 -2.33
CA VAL A 27 -4.62 17.24 -2.72
C VAL A 27 -5.06 16.32 -1.56
N PRO A 28 -6.30 16.46 -1.05
CA PRO A 28 -6.78 15.63 0.05
C PRO A 28 -6.89 14.14 -0.32
N VAL A 29 -6.07 13.30 0.31
CA VAL A 29 -6.04 11.85 0.06
C VAL A 29 -6.95 11.04 0.99
N ILE A 30 -7.26 11.56 2.19
CA ILE A 30 -8.06 10.84 3.20
C ILE A 30 -9.42 10.35 2.66
N PRO A 31 -10.15 11.12 1.83
CA PRO A 31 -11.40 10.64 1.23
C PRO A 31 -11.28 9.33 0.44
N LEU A 32 -10.10 9.03 -0.11
CA LEU A 32 -9.84 7.81 -0.89
C LEU A 32 -9.71 6.55 -0.02
N PHE A 33 -9.73 6.69 1.31
CA PHE A 33 -9.53 5.59 2.26
C PHE A 33 -10.85 4.93 2.72
N TYR A 34 -11.99 5.28 2.12
CA TYR A 34 -13.32 4.83 2.52
C TYR A 34 -13.55 3.30 2.52
N ASN A 35 -12.75 2.56 1.75
CA ASN A 35 -12.78 1.09 1.65
C ASN A 35 -11.45 0.45 2.08
N SER A 36 -10.64 1.18 2.85
CA SER A 36 -9.34 0.69 3.33
C SER A 36 -9.45 -0.38 4.41
N TYR A 37 -10.60 -0.51 5.08
CA TYR A 37 -10.86 -1.62 6.02
C TYR A 37 -10.92 -2.95 5.26
N GLN A 38 -9.92 -3.80 5.49
CA GLN A 38 -9.77 -5.06 4.77
C GLN A 38 -10.48 -6.19 5.49
N SER A 39 -11.27 -6.94 4.72
CA SER A 39 -11.81 -8.24 5.13
C SER A 39 -10.66 -9.18 5.50
N THR A 40 -10.77 -9.79 6.67
CA THR A 40 -9.78 -10.74 7.15
C THR A 40 -9.82 -12.03 6.33
N ALA A 41 -10.97 -12.41 5.78
CA ALA A 41 -11.09 -13.50 4.81
C ALA A 41 -10.23 -13.26 3.56
N GLU A 42 -10.26 -12.04 3.04
CA GLU A 42 -9.47 -11.66 1.86
C GLU A 42 -7.96 -11.65 2.16
N ILE A 43 -7.58 -11.16 3.35
CA ILE A 43 -6.19 -11.23 3.84
C ILE A 43 -5.73 -12.69 3.95
N TYR A 44 -6.55 -13.57 4.54
CA TYR A 44 -6.23 -14.98 4.64
C TYR A 44 -6.04 -15.62 3.25
N ARG A 45 -6.97 -15.36 2.33
CA ARG A 45 -6.91 -15.87 0.95
C ARG A 45 -5.62 -15.44 0.27
N GLN A 46 -5.30 -14.15 0.23
CA GLN A 46 -4.13 -13.66 -0.48
C GLN A 46 -2.80 -14.05 0.21
N ILE A 47 -2.72 -13.97 1.53
CA ILE A 47 -1.46 -14.15 2.26
C ILE A 47 -1.16 -15.62 2.58
N PHE A 48 -2.17 -16.40 2.95
CA PHE A 48 -2.00 -17.82 3.31
C PHE A 48 -2.26 -18.77 2.14
N ILE A 49 -3.28 -18.53 1.33
CA ILE A 49 -3.63 -19.46 0.24
C ILE A 49 -2.81 -19.15 -1.03
N GLU A 50 -2.72 -17.87 -1.42
CA GLU A 50 -1.95 -17.44 -2.59
C GLU A 50 -0.46 -17.18 -2.28
N ASN A 51 -0.06 -17.29 -1.01
CA ASN A 51 1.31 -17.06 -0.53
C ASN A 51 1.89 -15.70 -0.96
N LYS A 52 1.05 -14.66 -1.03
CA LYS A 52 1.51 -13.30 -1.31
C LYS A 52 2.24 -12.73 -0.10
N SER A 53 3.34 -12.03 -0.36
CA SER A 53 3.89 -11.09 0.62
C SER A 53 2.94 -9.90 0.79
N LYS A 54 3.02 -9.18 1.92
CA LYS A 54 2.26 -7.95 2.13
C LYS A 54 2.43 -6.90 1.00
N TRP A 55 3.59 -6.86 0.34
CA TRP A 55 3.88 -5.93 -0.78
C TRP A 55 3.22 -6.32 -2.10
N LYS A 56 2.71 -7.55 -2.19
CA LYS A 56 1.96 -8.08 -3.33
C LYS A 56 0.48 -8.27 -2.99
N TYR A 57 0.06 -7.80 -1.83
CA TYR A 57 -1.35 -7.77 -1.45
C TYR A 57 -2.06 -6.80 -2.38
N SER A 58 -3.21 -7.23 -2.90
CA SER A 58 -4.04 -6.40 -3.77
C SER A 58 -5.11 -5.74 -2.92
N GLU A 59 -4.86 -4.53 -2.40
CA GLU A 59 -5.92 -3.77 -1.73
C GLU A 59 -6.85 -3.05 -2.74
N PRO A 60 -8.18 -3.05 -2.48
CA PRO A 60 -9.18 -2.44 -3.36
C PRO A 60 -9.23 -0.91 -3.25
N SER A 61 -8.65 -0.34 -2.20
CA SER A 61 -8.62 1.10 -2.01
C SER A 61 -7.70 1.79 -3.01
N PHE A 62 -8.07 3.02 -3.34
CA PHE A 62 -7.26 3.90 -4.19
C PHE A 62 -7.24 3.41 -5.66
N SER A 63 -8.42 3.08 -6.20
CA SER A 63 -8.56 2.68 -7.59
C SER A 63 -8.45 3.86 -8.56
N ASP A 64 -8.24 3.58 -9.85
CA ASP A 64 -8.23 4.63 -10.88
C ASP A 64 -9.57 5.38 -10.94
N ASP A 65 -10.70 4.68 -10.74
CA ASP A 65 -12.02 5.29 -10.68
C ASP A 65 -12.15 6.24 -9.47
N ASP A 66 -11.57 5.88 -8.33
CA ASP A 66 -11.55 6.75 -7.15
C ASP A 66 -10.74 8.02 -7.39
N LEU A 67 -9.60 7.89 -8.07
CA LEU A 67 -8.77 9.02 -8.46
C LEU A 67 -9.51 9.95 -9.42
N LEU A 68 -10.17 9.40 -10.45
CA LEU A 68 -10.92 10.18 -11.42
C LEU A 68 -12.06 10.98 -10.78
N ARG A 69 -12.79 10.40 -9.83
CA ARG A 69 -13.83 11.11 -9.06
C ARG A 69 -13.28 12.29 -8.26
N LYS A 70 -11.98 12.28 -7.96
CA LYS A 70 -11.28 13.38 -7.28
C LYS A 70 -10.57 14.33 -8.24
N GLY A 71 -10.85 14.27 -9.55
CA GLY A 71 -10.19 15.14 -10.54
C GLY A 71 -8.72 14.79 -10.76
N ILE A 72 -8.31 13.56 -10.38
CA ILE A 72 -6.96 13.04 -10.57
C ILE A 72 -7.01 12.01 -11.70
N ARG A 73 -6.35 12.30 -12.81
CA ARG A 73 -6.34 11.42 -13.98
C ARG A 73 -5.00 10.68 -14.09
N PRO A 74 -4.96 9.35 -13.88
CA PRO A 74 -3.79 8.53 -14.17
C PRO A 74 -3.59 8.41 -15.67
N VAL A 75 -2.49 8.94 -16.19
CA VAL A 75 -2.11 8.80 -17.61
C VAL A 75 -0.96 7.80 -17.72
N ARG A 76 -1.26 6.63 -18.31
CA ARG A 76 -0.30 5.55 -18.50
C ARG A 76 0.07 5.40 -19.97
N ALA A 77 1.37 5.35 -20.24
CA ALA A 77 1.92 5.00 -21.54
C ALA A 77 2.76 3.73 -21.40
N SER A 78 2.50 2.74 -22.26
CA SER A 78 3.22 1.45 -22.27
C SER A 78 4.23 1.43 -23.40
N PHE A 79 5.40 0.87 -23.16
CA PHE A 79 6.51 0.84 -24.12
C PHE A 79 7.07 -0.57 -24.30
N PRO A 80 7.55 -0.92 -25.52
CA PRO A 80 8.24 -2.18 -25.73
C PRO A 80 9.57 -2.27 -24.96
N ASP A 81 10.29 -1.16 -24.84
CA ASP A 81 11.62 -1.07 -24.25
C ASP A 81 11.90 0.36 -23.73
N PHE A 82 12.98 0.52 -22.98
CA PHE A 82 13.36 1.81 -22.43
C PHE A 82 13.82 2.80 -23.50
N SER A 83 14.39 2.34 -24.62
CA SER A 83 14.78 3.23 -25.72
C SER A 83 13.58 4.03 -26.24
N GLN A 84 12.41 3.40 -26.38
CA GLN A 84 11.16 4.07 -26.78
C GLN A 84 10.54 4.87 -25.63
N ALA A 85 10.65 4.39 -24.39
CA ALA A 85 10.15 5.12 -23.22
C ALA A 85 10.96 6.39 -22.92
N SER A 86 12.26 6.38 -23.19
CA SER A 86 13.23 7.42 -22.81
C SER A 86 12.85 8.79 -23.37
N ASP A 87 12.45 8.86 -24.64
CA ASP A 87 12.11 10.15 -25.26
C ASP A 87 10.83 10.74 -24.68
N CYS A 88 9.82 9.89 -24.42
CA CYS A 88 8.61 10.30 -23.73
C CYS A 88 8.90 10.74 -22.27
N LEU A 89 9.74 9.99 -21.56
CA LEU A 89 10.16 10.32 -20.20
C LEU A 89 10.86 11.69 -20.18
N LYS A 90 11.82 11.94 -21.07
CA LYS A 90 12.53 13.23 -21.15
C LYS A 90 11.59 14.39 -21.45
N ASP A 91 10.63 14.21 -22.36
CA ASP A 91 9.62 15.23 -22.68
C ASP A 91 8.71 15.54 -21.47
N LEU A 92 8.27 14.52 -20.73
CA LEU A 92 7.49 14.71 -19.50
C LEU A 92 8.30 15.48 -18.45
N LEU A 93 9.57 15.11 -18.25
CA LEU A 93 10.46 15.77 -17.29
C LEU A 93 10.78 17.22 -17.69
N ALA A 94 10.93 17.51 -18.98
CA ALA A 94 11.09 18.87 -19.50
C ALA A 94 9.86 19.75 -19.24
N ARG A 95 8.67 19.14 -19.15
CA ARG A 95 7.42 19.79 -18.72
C ARG A 95 7.23 19.80 -17.20
N HIS A 96 8.30 19.55 -16.45
CA HIS A 96 8.32 19.48 -14.98
C HIS A 96 7.33 18.48 -14.39
N LYS A 97 6.99 17.41 -15.12
CA LYS A 97 6.14 16.34 -14.61
C LYS A 97 6.96 15.34 -13.80
N LEU A 98 6.41 14.94 -12.66
CA LEU A 98 6.89 13.79 -11.90
C LEU A 98 6.38 12.51 -12.58
N VAL A 99 7.27 11.58 -12.86
CA VAL A 99 6.95 10.34 -13.56
C VAL A 99 7.22 9.14 -12.66
N PHE A 100 6.21 8.29 -12.48
CA PHE A 100 6.36 7.02 -11.78
C PHE A 100 6.71 5.92 -12.78
N VAL A 101 7.84 5.24 -12.53
CA VAL A 101 8.41 4.23 -13.42
C VAL A 101 8.54 2.93 -12.64
N TRP A 102 8.17 1.80 -13.24
CA TRP A 102 8.51 0.50 -12.66
C TRP A 102 9.94 0.12 -13.05
N GLY A 103 10.66 -0.51 -12.13
CA GLY A 103 11.97 -1.12 -12.40
C GLY A 103 12.14 -2.44 -11.65
N ASP A 104 13.03 -3.29 -12.15
CA ASP A 104 13.51 -4.47 -11.44
C ASP A 104 14.66 -4.11 -10.50
N GLU A 105 14.50 -4.38 -9.21
CA GLU A 105 15.50 -4.13 -8.17
C GLU A 105 16.82 -4.87 -8.41
N TYR A 106 16.76 -6.00 -9.12
CA TYR A 106 17.95 -6.76 -9.53
C TYR A 106 18.97 -5.88 -10.28
N CYS A 107 18.50 -4.88 -11.00
CA CYS A 107 19.32 -4.00 -11.84
C CYS A 107 19.72 -2.68 -11.16
N LEU A 108 19.27 -2.42 -9.93
CA LEU A 108 19.47 -1.15 -9.25
C LEU A 108 20.63 -1.23 -8.24
N PRO A 109 21.81 -0.63 -8.52
CA PRO A 109 23.03 -0.86 -7.74
C PRO A 109 22.96 -0.37 -6.29
N TYR A 110 22.08 0.57 -5.99
CA TYR A 110 21.90 1.09 -4.64
C TYR A 110 20.99 0.19 -3.77
N ARG A 111 20.25 -0.76 -4.36
CA ARG A 111 19.41 -1.76 -3.66
C ARG A 111 20.25 -2.95 -3.21
N LYS A 112 21.12 -2.76 -2.22
CA LYS A 112 22.16 -3.74 -1.80
C LYS A 112 21.66 -5.16 -1.53
N GLU A 113 20.42 -5.33 -1.06
CA GLU A 113 19.84 -6.64 -0.77
C GLU A 113 19.31 -7.38 -2.01
N ALA A 114 18.96 -6.64 -3.07
CA ALA A 114 18.33 -7.19 -4.28
C ALA A 114 19.26 -7.15 -5.50
N PHE A 115 20.19 -6.20 -5.56
CA PHE A 115 21.09 -5.99 -6.71
C PHE A 115 21.85 -7.28 -7.04
N GLN A 116 21.66 -7.78 -8.26
CA GLN A 116 22.23 -9.03 -8.75
C GLN A 116 21.91 -10.29 -7.90
N ALA A 117 20.89 -10.22 -7.05
CA ALA A 117 20.53 -11.29 -6.12
C ALA A 117 19.06 -11.73 -6.27
N ILE A 118 18.13 -10.79 -6.36
CA ILE A 118 16.68 -11.07 -6.33
C ILE A 118 15.96 -10.20 -7.37
N HIS A 119 15.22 -10.83 -8.26
CA HIS A 119 14.28 -10.15 -9.15
C HIS A 119 13.02 -9.75 -8.38
N SER A 120 12.75 -8.45 -8.37
CA SER A 120 11.62 -7.87 -7.63
C SER A 120 11.20 -6.58 -8.29
N THR A 121 9.90 -6.40 -8.49
CA THR A 121 9.36 -5.18 -9.09
C THR A 121 9.26 -4.08 -8.05
N HIS A 122 9.78 -2.90 -8.38
CA HIS A 122 9.78 -1.72 -7.52
C HIS A 122 9.38 -0.47 -8.29
N SER A 123 8.71 0.44 -7.60
CA SER A 123 8.30 1.72 -8.17
C SER A 123 9.34 2.80 -7.86
N LEU A 124 9.75 3.53 -8.89
CA LEU A 124 10.66 4.65 -8.82
C LEU A 124 9.94 5.94 -9.17
N VAL A 125 10.34 7.03 -8.52
CA VAL A 125 9.90 8.38 -8.87
C VAL A 125 11.03 9.08 -9.62
N VAL A 126 10.77 9.53 -10.84
CA VAL A 126 11.73 10.25 -11.68
C VAL A 126 11.28 11.70 -11.81
N THR A 127 12.16 12.64 -11.43
CA THR A 127 11.83 14.08 -11.37
C THR A 127 12.79 14.98 -12.16
N GLY A 128 13.84 14.42 -12.74
CA GLY A 128 14.75 15.19 -13.60
C GLY A 128 15.61 14.32 -14.51
N TYR A 129 16.22 14.96 -15.49
CA TYR A 129 17.20 14.35 -16.39
C TYR A 129 18.39 15.30 -16.56
N ASP A 130 19.59 14.77 -16.33
CA ASP A 130 20.86 15.40 -16.63
C ASP A 130 21.37 14.86 -17.97
N GLY A 131 21.30 15.71 -19.00
CA GLY A 131 21.73 15.38 -20.35
C GLY A 131 23.25 15.27 -20.52
N GLU A 132 24.03 15.97 -19.68
CA GLU A 132 25.50 15.94 -19.73
C GLU A 132 26.02 14.61 -19.20
N ASN A 133 25.56 14.21 -18.01
CA ASN A 133 25.97 12.96 -17.37
C ASN A 133 25.12 11.74 -17.79
N LYS A 134 24.09 11.95 -18.63
CA LYS A 134 23.12 10.92 -19.04
C LYS A 134 22.55 10.17 -17.83
N ALA A 135 22.02 10.92 -16.87
CA ALA A 135 21.49 10.37 -15.62
C ALA A 135 20.10 10.93 -15.31
N TYR A 136 19.27 10.11 -14.68
CA TYR A 136 17.94 10.51 -14.23
C TYR A 136 17.98 10.82 -12.73
N TYR A 137 17.35 11.91 -12.31
CA TYR A 137 17.17 12.18 -10.89
C TYR A 137 16.02 11.29 -10.38
N VAL A 138 16.36 10.35 -9.51
CA VAL A 138 15.46 9.34 -8.95
C VAL A 138 15.27 9.60 -7.45
N GLU A 139 14.01 9.52 -7.02
CA GLU A 139 13.59 9.48 -5.63
C GLU A 139 13.08 8.08 -5.30
N ASP A 140 13.82 7.42 -4.40
CA ASP A 140 13.54 6.09 -3.89
C ASP A 140 13.80 6.08 -2.38
N TRP A 141 12.72 6.00 -1.62
CA TRP A 141 12.69 6.12 -0.16
C TRP A 141 13.53 5.09 0.58
N ASP A 142 13.96 4.03 -0.11
CA ASP A 142 14.76 2.97 0.47
C ASP A 142 16.21 2.94 -0.06
N GLY A 143 16.73 4.05 -0.62
CA GLY A 143 18.18 4.14 -0.83
C GLY A 143 18.74 5.22 -1.76
N LEU A 144 17.92 5.97 -2.50
CA LEU A 144 18.43 6.97 -3.43
C LEU A 144 17.57 8.23 -3.49
N TYR A 145 18.19 9.37 -3.22
CA TYR A 145 17.71 10.69 -3.62
C TYR A 145 18.81 11.35 -4.43
N GLY A 146 18.80 11.13 -5.75
CA GLY A 146 19.92 11.60 -6.59
C GLY A 146 19.94 11.01 -7.99
N TYR A 147 21.05 11.25 -8.68
CA TYR A 147 21.23 10.84 -10.06
C TYR A 147 21.57 9.35 -10.20
N LEU A 148 20.72 8.63 -10.93
CA LEU A 148 20.92 7.27 -11.40
C LEU A 148 21.38 7.30 -12.87
N PRO A 149 22.56 6.78 -13.22
CA PRO A 149 22.97 6.64 -14.62
C PRO A 149 21.91 5.93 -15.46
N ALA A 150 21.63 6.45 -16.67
CA ALA A 150 20.54 5.97 -17.52
C ALA A 150 20.60 4.45 -17.79
N VAL A 151 21.81 3.89 -17.92
CA VAL A 151 22.03 2.45 -18.13
C VAL A 151 21.40 1.56 -17.05
N HIS A 152 21.33 2.04 -15.80
CA HIS A 152 20.72 1.27 -14.70
C HIS A 152 19.20 1.35 -14.74
N LEU A 153 18.64 2.52 -15.08
CA LEU A 153 17.19 2.67 -15.25
C LEU A 153 16.70 1.88 -16.47
N GLU A 154 17.47 1.89 -17.56
CA GLU A 154 17.25 1.08 -18.76
C GLU A 154 17.22 -0.41 -18.42
N ALA A 155 18.27 -0.92 -17.78
CA ALA A 155 18.34 -2.32 -17.39
C ALA A 155 17.18 -2.73 -16.46
N ALA A 156 16.84 -1.88 -15.49
CA ALA A 156 15.73 -2.13 -14.56
C ALA A 156 14.38 -2.13 -15.27
N PHE A 157 14.15 -1.23 -16.22
CA PHE A 157 12.91 -1.14 -16.98
C PHE A 157 12.76 -2.31 -17.96
N ASP A 158 13.82 -2.63 -18.70
CA ASP A 158 13.80 -3.68 -19.73
C ASP A 158 13.81 -5.10 -19.16
N SER A 159 14.20 -5.26 -17.90
CA SER A 159 14.11 -6.55 -17.19
C SER A 159 12.68 -6.88 -16.75
N LEU A 160 11.75 -5.92 -16.78
CA LEU A 160 10.34 -6.15 -16.47
C LEU A 160 9.62 -6.89 -17.60
N SER A 161 8.47 -7.49 -17.27
CA SER A 161 7.53 -7.97 -18.29
C SER A 161 6.97 -6.78 -19.10
N ARG A 162 6.61 -7.03 -20.37
CA ARG A 162 6.12 -5.99 -21.28
C ARG A 162 4.89 -5.21 -20.74
N GLN A 163 4.06 -5.86 -19.92
CA GLN A 163 2.87 -5.24 -19.33
C GLN A 163 3.20 -4.22 -18.23
N MET A 164 4.37 -4.36 -17.59
CA MET A 164 4.83 -3.49 -16.50
C MET A 164 5.68 -2.31 -17.00
N ARG A 165 6.19 -2.38 -18.23
CA ARG A 165 7.00 -1.34 -18.91
C ARG A 165 6.16 -0.12 -19.23
N THR A 166 5.85 0.66 -18.19
CA THR A 166 4.92 1.78 -18.24
C THR A 166 5.51 3.02 -17.59
N LEU A 167 5.18 4.18 -18.16
CA LEU A 167 5.32 5.47 -17.53
C LEU A 167 3.95 5.90 -17.02
N LEU A 168 3.87 6.35 -15.78
CA LEU A 168 2.66 6.92 -15.20
C LEU A 168 2.93 8.37 -14.80
N VAL A 169 2.01 9.25 -15.19
CA VAL A 169 1.89 10.61 -14.64
C VAL A 169 0.48 10.82 -14.12
N LEU A 170 0.34 11.71 -13.15
CA LEU A 170 -0.96 12.13 -12.63
C LEU A 170 -1.25 13.54 -13.12
N GLU A 171 -2.32 13.68 -13.90
CA GLU A 171 -2.86 14.98 -14.28
C GLU A 171 -3.87 15.41 -13.23
N LEU A 172 -3.65 16.59 -12.65
CA LEU A 172 -4.53 17.18 -11.65
C LEU A 172 -5.38 18.24 -12.35
N ASN A 173 -6.70 18.13 -12.23
CA ASN A 173 -7.64 19.09 -12.79
C ASN A 173 -8.28 19.91 -11.66
N ASP A 174 -7.76 21.12 -11.44
CA ASP A 174 -8.21 22.03 -10.38
C ASP A 174 -9.72 22.32 -10.41
N GLU A 175 -10.35 22.30 -11.60
CA GLU A 175 -11.79 22.58 -11.74
C GLU A 175 -12.67 21.38 -11.30
N GLU A 176 -12.13 20.16 -11.41
CA GLU A 176 -12.78 18.91 -11.04
C GLU A 176 -12.43 18.47 -9.61
N MET A 177 -11.28 18.91 -9.08
CA MET A 177 -10.87 18.65 -7.71
C MET A 177 -11.85 19.32 -6.74
N ARG A 178 -12.82 18.54 -6.25
CA ARG A 178 -13.83 18.99 -5.29
C ARG A 178 -13.82 18.11 -4.06
N GLU A 179 -13.73 18.73 -2.89
CA GLU A 179 -14.10 18.07 -1.64
C GLU A 179 -15.62 17.94 -1.58
N ASN A 180 -16.12 16.72 -1.77
CA ASN A 180 -17.54 16.41 -1.65
C ASN A 180 -17.73 15.34 -0.57
N LYS A 181 -17.68 15.80 0.69
CA LYS A 181 -17.84 14.93 1.86
C LYS A 181 -19.12 14.09 1.82
N GLN A 182 -20.20 14.60 1.24
CA GLN A 182 -21.46 13.87 1.10
C GLN A 182 -21.32 12.69 0.14
N GLU A 183 -20.74 12.90 -1.05
CA GLU A 183 -20.47 11.84 -2.00
C GLU A 183 -19.51 10.77 -1.43
N ASP A 184 -18.47 11.20 -0.72
CA ASP A 184 -17.55 10.28 -0.03
C ASP A 184 -18.26 9.44 1.02
N THR A 185 -19.20 10.05 1.75
CA THR A 185 -20.03 9.35 2.74
C THR A 185 -20.97 8.35 2.07
N ASP A 186 -21.57 8.69 0.93
CA ASP A 186 -22.48 7.80 0.21
C ASP A 186 -21.76 6.59 -0.39
N LEU A 187 -20.54 6.77 -0.88
CA LEU A 187 -19.69 5.68 -1.34
C LEU A 187 -19.25 4.76 -0.20
N PHE A 188 -18.90 5.35 0.94
CA PHE A 188 -18.64 4.60 2.15
C PHE A 188 -19.84 3.74 2.56
N ARG A 189 -21.05 4.31 2.60
CA ARG A 189 -22.27 3.56 2.94
C ARG A 189 -22.53 2.41 1.96
N LYS A 190 -22.37 2.67 0.65
CA LYS A 190 -22.50 1.64 -0.38
C LYS A 190 -21.50 0.51 -0.19
N TRP A 191 -20.24 0.83 0.10
CA TRP A 191 -19.22 -0.17 0.41
C TRP A 191 -19.57 -0.95 1.69
N LEU A 192 -20.00 -0.27 2.76
CA LEU A 192 -20.34 -0.88 4.04
C LEU A 192 -21.51 -1.87 3.93
N GLN A 193 -22.52 -1.54 3.12
CA GLN A 193 -23.66 -2.42 2.83
C GLN A 193 -23.23 -3.70 2.11
N ALA A 194 -22.21 -3.63 1.26
CA ALA A 194 -21.65 -4.78 0.55
C ALA A 194 -20.54 -5.51 1.33
N PHE A 195 -20.09 -4.97 2.48
CA PHE A 195 -18.97 -5.52 3.22
C PHE A 195 -19.36 -6.78 4.01
N GLU A 196 -18.63 -7.86 3.75
CA GLU A 196 -18.74 -9.15 4.43
C GLU A 196 -17.36 -9.63 4.90
N ASP A 197 -17.33 -10.22 6.10
CA ASP A 197 -16.14 -10.85 6.66
C ASP A 197 -16.60 -11.97 7.60
N ASP A 198 -16.04 -13.16 7.43
CA ASP A 198 -16.34 -14.36 8.23
C ASP A 198 -15.32 -14.59 9.34
N TYR A 199 -14.29 -13.74 9.42
CA TYR A 199 -13.22 -13.81 10.42
C TYR A 199 -12.33 -15.05 10.32
N ILE A 200 -12.35 -15.77 9.18
CA ILE A 200 -11.62 -17.03 8.97
C ILE A 200 -10.11 -16.92 9.22
N PHE A 201 -9.51 -15.74 9.01
CA PHE A 201 -8.11 -15.50 9.32
C PHE A 201 -7.80 -15.84 10.78
N TYR A 202 -8.58 -15.32 11.72
CA TYR A 202 -8.36 -15.52 13.14
C TYR A 202 -8.58 -16.98 13.52
N ASP A 203 -9.64 -17.58 13.01
CA ASP A 203 -10.01 -18.97 13.31
C ASP A 203 -8.94 -19.96 12.81
N ARG A 204 -8.40 -19.75 11.61
CA ARG A 204 -7.34 -20.58 11.03
C ARG A 204 -6.01 -20.40 11.72
N VAL A 205 -5.64 -19.15 12.03
CA VAL A 205 -4.42 -18.87 12.79
C VAL A 205 -4.51 -19.54 14.17
N LEU A 206 -5.63 -19.42 14.88
CA LEU A 206 -5.80 -20.05 16.20
C LEU A 206 -5.72 -21.57 16.15
N LEU A 207 -6.24 -22.20 15.10
CA LEU A 207 -6.24 -23.65 14.93
C LEU A 207 -4.82 -24.18 14.71
N ASP A 208 -4.07 -23.52 13.82
CA ASP A 208 -2.86 -24.11 13.25
C ASP A 208 -1.56 -23.46 13.79
N MET A 209 -1.63 -22.35 14.56
CA MET A 209 -0.45 -21.55 14.95
C MET A 209 0.67 -22.33 15.64
N ARG A 210 0.34 -23.40 16.37
CA ARG A 210 1.34 -24.23 17.07
C ARG A 210 2.12 -25.15 16.14
N ASP A 211 1.53 -25.50 15.00
CA ASP A 211 2.09 -26.41 14.00
C ASP A 211 2.64 -25.65 12.79
N TYR A 212 2.62 -24.32 12.81
CA TYR A 212 3.14 -23.50 11.73
C TYR A 212 4.65 -23.59 11.59
N GLU A 213 5.07 -24.00 10.39
CA GLU A 213 6.42 -23.81 9.89
C GLU A 213 6.75 -22.31 9.73
N GLU A 214 8.05 -21.99 9.61
CA GLU A 214 8.55 -20.61 9.54
C GLU A 214 7.85 -19.76 8.46
N ASN A 215 7.60 -20.33 7.28
CA ASN A 215 6.90 -19.63 6.19
C ASN A 215 5.46 -19.23 6.57
N ARG A 216 4.73 -20.10 7.29
CA ARG A 216 3.37 -19.79 7.75
C ARG A 216 3.37 -18.71 8.83
N LEU A 217 4.42 -18.65 9.65
CA LEU A 217 4.59 -17.59 10.64
C LEU A 217 4.93 -16.24 9.99
N ILE A 218 5.70 -16.25 8.91
CA ILE A 218 5.93 -15.05 8.08
C ILE A 218 4.61 -14.58 7.45
N SER A 219 3.79 -15.49 6.91
CA SER A 219 2.44 -15.16 6.44
C SER A 219 1.56 -14.58 7.54
N MET A 220 1.63 -15.12 8.77
CA MET A 220 0.92 -14.58 9.93
C MET A 220 1.37 -13.15 10.27
N ASP A 221 2.69 -12.88 10.31
CA ASP A 221 3.21 -11.52 10.53
C ASP A 221 2.73 -10.55 9.43
N HIS A 222 2.77 -10.96 8.17
CA HIS A 222 2.27 -10.15 7.05
C HIS A 222 0.77 -9.84 7.19
N GLY A 223 -0.06 -10.85 7.47
CA GLY A 223 -1.50 -10.68 7.63
C GLY A 223 -1.84 -9.75 8.79
N LEU A 224 -1.20 -9.93 9.96
CA LEU A 224 -1.42 -9.07 11.13
C LEU A 224 -0.98 -7.62 10.88
N ARG A 225 0.10 -7.39 10.13
CA ARG A 225 0.53 -6.04 9.75
C ARG A 225 -0.44 -5.37 8.77
N LEU A 226 -0.98 -6.13 7.82
CA LEU A 226 -2.02 -5.62 6.92
C LEU A 226 -3.29 -5.27 7.68
N ILE A 227 -3.73 -6.12 8.61
CA ILE A 227 -4.83 -5.82 9.53
C ILE A 227 -4.55 -4.51 10.25
N ALA A 228 -3.42 -4.42 10.96
CA ALA A 228 -3.08 -3.23 11.71
C ALA A 228 -3.10 -1.96 10.84
N ALA A 229 -2.41 -1.97 9.71
CA ALA A 229 -2.27 -0.80 8.85
C ALA A 229 -3.61 -0.40 8.21
N SER A 230 -4.41 -1.37 7.77
CA SER A 230 -5.77 -1.17 7.27
C SER A 230 -6.68 -0.46 8.29
N ARG A 231 -6.67 -0.90 9.56
CA ARG A 231 -7.52 -0.29 10.61
C ARG A 231 -7.08 1.13 10.92
N HIS A 232 -5.77 1.40 10.91
CA HIS A 232 -5.26 2.75 11.11
C HIS A 232 -5.63 3.69 9.97
N VAL A 233 -5.42 3.29 8.72
CA VAL A 233 -5.81 4.08 7.54
C VAL A 233 -7.32 4.34 7.53
N PHE A 234 -8.13 3.33 7.84
CA PHE A 234 -9.58 3.48 7.92
C PHE A 234 -10.03 4.40 9.06
N SER A 235 -9.32 4.42 10.19
CA SER A 235 -9.62 5.34 11.29
C SER A 235 -9.49 6.81 10.89
N LYS A 236 -8.55 7.15 9.99
CA LYS A 236 -8.40 8.50 9.43
C LYS A 236 -9.62 8.89 8.59
N PHE A 237 -10.17 7.94 7.83
CA PHE A 237 -11.39 8.16 7.06
C PHE A 237 -12.61 8.37 7.97
N LEU A 238 -12.80 7.53 8.99
CA LEU A 238 -13.90 7.71 9.95
C LEU A 238 -13.82 9.07 10.67
N HIS A 239 -12.61 9.48 11.04
CA HIS A 239 -12.37 10.81 11.60
C HIS A 239 -12.79 11.92 10.63
N TYR A 240 -12.46 11.77 9.34
CA TYR A 240 -12.86 12.72 8.29
C TYR A 240 -14.38 12.83 8.11
N ILE A 241 -15.12 11.71 8.08
CA ILE A 241 -16.56 11.75 7.80
C ILE A 241 -17.41 12.26 8.97
N ASP A 242 -17.10 11.88 10.21
CA ASP A 242 -18.04 12.11 11.34
C ASP A 242 -17.34 12.12 12.72
N ASP A 243 -16.01 12.10 12.76
CA ASP A 243 -15.21 12.06 14.01
C ASP A 243 -15.58 10.91 14.97
N ALA A 244 -16.32 9.88 14.51
CA ALA A 244 -16.98 8.85 15.30
C ALA A 244 -16.06 8.24 16.39
N PRO A 245 -16.04 8.79 17.62
CA PRO A 245 -14.86 8.67 18.48
C PRO A 245 -14.76 7.29 19.13
N GLU A 246 -15.92 6.64 19.33
CA GLU A 246 -15.97 5.27 19.84
C GLU A 246 -15.41 4.27 18.81
N GLU A 247 -15.88 4.35 17.57
CA GLU A 247 -15.48 3.52 16.44
C GLU A 247 -14.01 3.76 16.06
N VAL A 248 -13.58 5.02 16.01
CA VAL A 248 -12.17 5.40 15.81
C VAL A 248 -11.31 4.85 16.95
N GLY A 249 -11.77 4.97 18.20
CA GLY A 249 -11.07 4.42 19.37
C GLY A 249 -10.93 2.89 19.31
N LEU A 250 -11.95 2.18 18.82
CA LEU A 250 -11.89 0.73 18.58
C LEU A 250 -10.83 0.38 17.52
N LEU A 251 -10.83 1.07 16.37
CA LEU A 251 -9.84 0.84 15.32
C LEU A 251 -8.40 1.07 15.78
N ILE A 252 -8.15 2.12 16.56
CA ILE A 252 -6.81 2.40 17.10
C ILE A 252 -6.36 1.27 18.04
N ARG A 253 -7.25 0.77 18.90
CA ARG A 253 -6.95 -0.39 19.77
C ARG A 253 -6.69 -1.65 18.96
N ASN A 254 -7.50 -1.92 17.94
CA ASN A 254 -7.35 -3.10 17.08
C ASN A 254 -6.02 -3.04 16.31
N HIS A 255 -5.66 -1.87 15.79
CA HIS A 255 -4.35 -1.62 15.17
C HIS A 255 -3.19 -1.94 16.12
N GLN A 256 -3.23 -1.41 17.35
CA GLN A 256 -2.19 -1.64 18.35
C GLN A 256 -2.11 -3.12 18.74
N LEU A 257 -3.25 -3.77 18.94
CA LEU A 257 -3.32 -5.18 19.31
C LEU A 257 -2.78 -6.09 18.20
N ALA A 258 -3.16 -5.85 16.93
CA ALA A 258 -2.65 -6.58 15.78
C ALA A 258 -1.12 -6.42 15.63
N ASN A 259 -0.59 -5.20 15.78
CA ASN A 259 0.85 -4.95 15.78
C ASN A 259 1.58 -5.65 16.92
N HIS A 260 0.98 -5.69 18.11
CA HIS A 260 1.53 -6.37 19.26
C HIS A 260 1.57 -7.89 19.05
N ILE A 261 0.54 -8.49 18.46
CA ILE A 261 0.54 -9.91 18.07
C ILE A 261 1.63 -10.17 17.01
N ALA A 262 1.73 -9.32 15.98
CA ALA A 262 2.78 -9.44 14.96
C ALA A 262 4.19 -9.39 15.57
N ALA A 263 4.41 -8.53 16.57
CA ALA A 263 5.69 -8.48 17.30
C ALA A 263 5.97 -9.75 18.11
N ILE A 264 4.94 -10.40 18.67
CA ILE A 264 5.09 -11.71 19.32
C ILE A 264 5.52 -12.77 18.30
N VAL A 265 4.83 -12.86 17.16
CA VAL A 265 5.16 -13.81 16.07
C VAL A 265 6.58 -13.58 15.56
N ARG A 266 6.97 -12.31 15.32
CA ARG A 266 8.31 -11.98 14.83
C ARG A 266 9.41 -12.34 15.82
N ARG A 267 9.17 -12.17 17.13
CA ARG A 267 10.11 -12.63 18.16
C ARG A 267 10.28 -14.15 18.12
N TYR A 268 9.22 -14.91 17.84
CA TYR A 268 9.34 -16.36 17.65
C TYR A 268 10.19 -16.71 16.42
N ILE A 269 9.95 -16.06 15.29
CA ILE A 269 10.71 -16.32 14.05
C ILE A 269 12.23 -16.18 14.31
N ILE A 270 12.62 -15.12 15.04
CA ILE A 270 14.02 -14.77 15.34
C ILE A 270 14.61 -15.59 16.51
N ALA A 271 13.92 -15.63 17.64
CA ALA A 271 14.45 -16.14 18.91
C ALA A 271 13.92 -17.54 19.30
N LYS A 272 13.00 -18.11 18.51
CA LYS A 272 12.34 -19.41 18.74
C LYS A 272 11.68 -19.55 20.13
N GLN A 273 11.26 -18.42 20.72
CA GLN A 273 10.51 -18.37 21.99
C GLN A 273 9.18 -17.64 21.80
N ILE A 274 8.08 -18.26 22.24
CA ILE A 274 6.74 -17.68 22.16
C ILE A 274 5.83 -18.18 23.26
N ASP A 275 5.09 -17.24 23.83
CA ASP A 275 3.91 -17.53 24.65
C ASP A 275 2.71 -17.69 23.72
N TRP A 276 2.48 -18.93 23.29
CA TRP A 276 1.36 -19.26 22.39
C TRP A 276 0.00 -18.99 23.03
N ASP A 277 -0.13 -19.18 24.33
CA ASP A 277 -1.40 -18.99 25.03
C ASP A 277 -1.72 -17.50 25.15
N GLY A 278 -0.72 -16.67 25.46
CA GLY A 278 -0.83 -15.21 25.42
C GLY A 278 -1.15 -14.68 24.02
N ALA A 279 -0.51 -15.23 22.98
CA ALA A 279 -0.81 -14.87 21.59
C ALA A 279 -2.25 -15.26 21.20
N ALA A 280 -2.68 -16.49 21.52
CA ALA A 280 -4.02 -16.98 21.23
C ALA A 280 -5.11 -16.16 21.95
N CYS A 281 -4.88 -15.80 23.22
CA CYS A 281 -5.77 -14.91 23.97
C CYS A 281 -5.97 -13.57 23.27
N LYS A 282 -4.88 -12.95 22.82
CA LYS A 282 -4.90 -11.67 22.11
C LYS A 282 -5.57 -11.74 20.73
N ILE A 283 -5.41 -12.85 20.02
CA ILE A 283 -6.08 -13.07 18.72
C ILE A 283 -7.59 -13.19 18.92
N ARG A 284 -8.06 -13.91 19.96
CA ARG A 284 -9.49 -13.98 20.30
C ARG A 284 -10.03 -12.60 20.66
N GLN A 285 -9.30 -11.84 21.48
CA GLN A 285 -9.67 -10.47 21.82
C GLN A 285 -9.78 -9.59 20.57
N LEU A 286 -8.81 -9.67 19.65
CA LEU A 286 -8.85 -8.90 18.41
C LEU A 286 -10.08 -9.25 17.56
N ARG A 287 -10.38 -10.54 17.39
CA ARG A 287 -11.56 -11.02 16.67
C ARG A 287 -12.87 -10.46 17.28
N GLU A 288 -13.01 -10.53 18.59
CA GLU A 288 -14.19 -10.00 19.30
C GLU A 288 -14.34 -8.48 19.13
N GLN A 289 -13.23 -7.73 19.20
CA GLN A 289 -13.23 -6.28 19.01
C GLN A 289 -13.55 -5.87 17.56
N GLU A 290 -13.13 -6.66 16.58
CA GLU A 290 -13.43 -6.42 15.16
C GLU A 290 -14.90 -6.68 14.84
N ASP A 291 -15.49 -7.72 15.43
CA ASP A 291 -16.92 -8.00 15.33
C ASP A 291 -17.78 -6.91 15.98
N ASP A 292 -17.42 -6.48 17.21
CA ASP A 292 -18.10 -5.38 17.89
C ASP A 292 -18.01 -4.08 17.06
N PHE A 293 -16.82 -3.77 16.54
CA PHE A 293 -16.61 -2.63 15.66
C PHE A 293 -17.51 -2.68 14.43
N MET A 294 -17.58 -3.82 13.71
CA MET A 294 -18.43 -3.94 12.54
C MET A 294 -19.92 -3.81 12.84
N ARG A 295 -20.40 -4.41 13.94
CA ARG A 295 -21.80 -4.26 14.35
C ARG A 295 -22.15 -2.82 14.67
N LYS A 296 -21.27 -2.10 15.39
CA LYS A 296 -21.46 -0.67 15.69
C LYS A 296 -21.44 0.19 14.45
N LEU A 297 -20.48 -0.03 13.55
CA LEU A 297 -20.36 0.73 12.32
C LEU A 297 -21.59 0.55 11.42
N LYS A 298 -22.06 -0.70 11.24
CA LYS A 298 -23.29 -0.99 10.48
C LYS A 298 -24.53 -0.42 11.16
N SER A 299 -24.61 -0.43 12.49
CA SER A 299 -25.74 0.23 13.19
C SER A 299 -25.76 1.75 13.00
N ARG A 300 -24.60 2.39 12.82
CA ARG A 300 -24.48 3.84 12.67
C ARG A 300 -24.69 4.32 11.24
N TYR A 301 -24.17 3.57 10.27
CA TYR A 301 -24.10 4.00 8.87
C TYR A 301 -24.82 3.09 7.86
N GLY A 302 -25.27 1.91 8.31
CA GLY A 302 -25.99 0.94 7.48
C GLY A 302 -27.44 1.30 7.17
#